data_AF-A0A7D9MEI9-F1
#
_entry.id   AF-A0A7D9MEI9-F1
#
_cell.length_a   1.000
_cell.length_b   1.000
_cell.length_c   1.000
_cell.angle_alpha   90.00
_cell.angle_beta   90.00
_cell.angle_gamma   90.00
#
_symmetry.space_group_name_H-M   'P 1'
#
loop_
_entity.id
_entity.type
_entity.pdbx_description
1 polymer ?
#
loop_
_entity_poly.entity_id
_entity_poly.type
_entity_poly.pdbx_seq_one_letter_code
_entity_poly.pdbx_strand_id
1 'polypeptide(L)'
;MCCISGYQHELNYRRSDHSFSVWGNGAPGSTWLTAFVIKTFCAIQKLDGVDIDQNVINTAINWLASRQRADGAIPESNPVSNKGMDGDINSDITMTAYVVTAFLECKSFTA
;
A
#
# COMPACT_ATOMS: atom_id res chain seq x y z
N MET A 1 -2.12 -11.76 18.97
CA MET A 1 -1.24 -12.71 18.22
C MET A 1 -1.60 -12.84 16.73
N CYS A 2 -2.88 -12.96 16.35
CA CYS A 2 -3.27 -13.13 14.93
C CYS A 2 -2.78 -11.99 13.99
N CYS A 3 -2.82 -10.74 14.44
CA CYS A 3 -2.37 -9.59 13.62
C CYS A 3 -0.87 -9.63 13.28
N ILE A 4 -0.03 -10.13 14.19
CA ILE A 4 1.43 -10.22 13.98
C ILE A 4 1.74 -11.34 12.98
N SER A 5 1.09 -12.50 13.10
CA SER A 5 1.26 -13.59 12.13
C SER A 5 0.77 -13.20 10.72
N GLY A 6 -0.32 -12.43 10.64
CA GLY A 6 -0.81 -11.89 9.36
C GLY A 6 0.17 -10.89 8.75
N TYR A 7 0.71 -9.97 9.54
CA TYR A 7 1.76 -9.05 9.10
C TYR A 7 2.98 -9.78 8.51
N GLN A 8 3.50 -10.78 9.23
CA GLN A 8 4.65 -11.57 8.76
C GLN A 8 4.36 -12.33 7.47
N HIS A 9 3.13 -12.85 7.32
CA HIS A 9 2.71 -13.51 6.08
C HIS A 9 2.62 -12.52 4.91
N GLU A 10 2.09 -11.32 5.14
CA GLU A 10 1.92 -10.29 4.13
C GLU A 10 3.27 -9.81 3.55
N LEU A 11 4.33 -9.81 4.37
CA LEU A 11 5.68 -9.46 3.91
C LEU A 11 6.22 -10.38 2.79
N ASN A 12 5.68 -11.58 2.61
CA ASN A 12 6.06 -12.46 1.50
C ASN A 12 5.64 -11.91 0.12
N TYR A 13 4.66 -11.01 0.10
CA TYR A 13 4.18 -10.32 -1.10
C TYR A 13 4.89 -8.99 -1.35
N ARG A 14 5.80 -8.59 -0.45
CA ARG A 14 6.63 -7.40 -0.61
C ARG A 14 7.75 -7.66 -1.60
N ARG A 15 7.97 -6.71 -2.48
CA ARG A 15 8.99 -6.72 -3.52
C ARG A 15 10.28 -6.04 -3.06
N SER A 16 11.35 -6.26 -3.82
CA SER A 16 12.65 -5.60 -3.61
C SER A 16 12.60 -4.08 -3.77
N ASP A 17 11.67 -3.57 -4.58
CA ASP A 17 11.38 -2.14 -4.76
C ASP A 17 10.49 -1.55 -3.66
N HIS A 18 10.16 -2.34 -2.63
CA HIS A 18 9.31 -2.00 -1.49
C HIS A 18 7.81 -1.86 -1.79
N SER A 19 7.37 -2.19 -3.01
CA SER A 19 5.95 -2.31 -3.37
C SER A 19 5.37 -3.69 -3.01
N PHE A 20 4.05 -3.83 -3.11
CA PHE A 20 3.35 -5.10 -2.92
C PHE A 20 2.76 -5.61 -4.23
N SER A 21 2.77 -6.94 -4.38
CA SER A 21 2.24 -7.64 -5.54
C SER A 21 1.64 -8.96 -5.14
N VAL A 22 0.56 -9.37 -5.80
CA VAL A 22 -0.12 -10.67 -5.59
C VAL A 22 0.83 -11.85 -5.79
N TRP A 23 1.91 -11.67 -6.56
CA TRP A 23 2.93 -12.69 -6.82
C TRP A 23 4.31 -12.31 -6.27
N GLY A 24 4.38 -11.34 -5.34
CA GLY A 24 5.62 -10.84 -4.77
C GLY A 24 6.63 -10.42 -5.84
N ASN A 25 7.87 -10.87 -5.72
CA ASN A 25 8.93 -10.56 -6.70
C ASN A 25 8.66 -11.14 -8.11
N GLY A 26 7.73 -12.10 -8.26
CA GLY A 26 7.37 -12.71 -9.54
C GLY A 26 6.49 -11.85 -10.45
N ALA A 27 5.87 -10.77 -9.95
CA ALA A 27 5.09 -9.85 -10.78
C ALA A 27 5.24 -8.39 -10.31
N PRO A 28 5.20 -7.41 -11.22
CA PRO A 28 5.33 -5.99 -10.88
C PRO A 28 4.40 -5.53 -9.74
N GLY A 29 4.80 -4.48 -9.02
CA GLY A 29 4.02 -3.89 -7.94
C GLY A 29 2.72 -3.25 -8.41
N SER A 30 1.64 -3.45 -7.63
CA SER A 30 0.36 -2.78 -7.82
C SER A 30 0.29 -1.56 -6.91
N THR A 31 -0.19 -0.43 -7.46
CA THR A 31 -0.31 0.82 -6.71
C THR A 31 -1.44 0.73 -5.68
N TRP A 32 -2.59 0.20 -6.11
CA TRP A 32 -3.73 -0.10 -5.26
C TRP A 32 -3.35 -1.04 -4.11
N LEU A 33 -2.75 -2.19 -4.42
CA LEU A 33 -2.43 -3.19 -3.40
C LEU A 33 -1.44 -2.63 -2.37
N THR A 34 -0.42 -1.90 -2.84
CA THR A 34 0.55 -1.25 -1.96
C THR A 34 -0.14 -0.25 -1.03
N ALA A 35 -1.06 0.57 -1.54
CA ALA A 35 -1.82 1.51 -0.73
C ALA A 35 -2.76 0.80 0.28
N PHE A 36 -3.41 -0.28 -0.14
CA PHE A 36 -4.28 -1.09 0.72
C PHE A 36 -3.51 -1.72 1.89
N VAL A 37 -2.33 -2.31 1.62
CA VAL A 37 -1.49 -2.93 2.63
C VAL A 37 -0.97 -1.89 3.63
N ILE A 38 -0.46 -0.75 3.14
CA ILE A 38 0.02 0.35 4.00
C ILE A 38 -1.10 0.85 4.91
N LYS A 39 -2.27 1.14 4.35
CA LYS A 39 -3.45 1.56 5.11
C LYS A 39 -3.77 0.56 6.22
N THR A 40 -3.76 -0.73 5.89
CA THR A 40 -4.03 -1.82 6.85
C THR A 40 -2.97 -1.88 7.95
N PHE A 41 -1.69 -1.79 7.60
CA PHE A 41 -0.58 -1.80 8.57
C PHE A 41 -0.67 -0.63 9.55
N CYS A 42 -0.97 0.56 9.06
CA CYS A 42 -1.17 1.73 9.92
C CYS A 42 -2.42 1.63 10.80
N ALA A 43 -3.46 0.96 10.34
CA ALA A 43 -4.65 0.71 11.15
C ALA A 43 -4.35 -0.28 12.30
N ILE A 44 -3.66 -1.39 12.02
CA ILE A 44 -3.34 -2.40 13.04
C ILE A 44 -2.24 -1.96 14.01
N GLN A 45 -1.35 -1.05 13.61
CA GLN A 45 -0.34 -0.45 14.49
C GLN A 45 -0.96 0.34 15.66
N LYS A 46 -2.22 0.78 15.53
CA LYS A 46 -2.95 1.48 16.61
C LYS A 46 -3.48 0.52 17.68
N LEU A 47 -3.36 -0.80 17.48
CA LEU A 47 -3.84 -1.81 18.41
C LEU A 47 -2.75 -2.16 19.45
N ASP A 48 -3.17 -2.39 20.70
CA ASP A 48 -2.26 -2.75 21.78
C ASP A 48 -1.55 -4.09 21.50
N GLY A 49 -0.23 -4.10 21.65
CA GLY A 49 0.61 -5.30 21.48
C GLY A 49 0.90 -5.69 20.03
N VAL A 50 0.67 -4.79 19.06
CA VAL A 50 1.10 -4.96 17.66
C VAL A 50 2.23 -3.98 17.36
N ASP A 51 3.41 -4.52 17.05
CA ASP A 51 4.56 -3.72 16.59
C ASP A 51 4.82 -4.01 15.10
N ILE A 52 4.80 -2.96 14.29
CA ILE A 52 5.02 -2.99 12.85
C ILE A 52 6.27 -2.19 12.55
N ASP A 53 7.19 -2.76 11.76
CA ASP A 53 8.42 -2.08 11.38
C ASP A 53 8.09 -0.82 10.55
N GLN A 54 8.40 0.35 11.09
CA GLN A 54 8.18 1.63 10.44
C GLN A 54 8.94 1.76 9.11
N ASN A 55 10.05 1.06 8.94
CA ASN A 55 10.77 1.08 7.66
C ASN A 55 9.94 0.44 6.54
N VAL A 56 9.14 -0.58 6.86
CA VAL A 56 8.25 -1.21 5.86
C VAL A 56 7.19 -0.21 5.39
N ILE A 57 6.59 0.54 6.32
CA ILE A 57 5.60 1.57 6.01
C ILE A 57 6.25 2.72 5.22
N ASN A 58 7.33 3.30 5.73
CA ASN A 58 7.97 4.48 5.12
C ASN A 58 8.51 4.21 3.72
N THR A 59 9.14 3.06 3.48
CA THR A 59 9.67 2.71 2.15
C THR A 59 8.55 2.49 1.14
N ALA A 60 7.43 1.89 1.56
CA ALA A 60 6.28 1.69 0.70
C ALA A 60 5.52 3.01 0.41
N ILE A 61 5.44 3.93 1.39
CA ILE A 61 4.92 5.30 1.19
C ILE A 61 5.80 6.05 0.19
N ASN A 62 7.12 6.01 0.33
CA ASN A 62 8.05 6.65 -0.60
C ASN A 62 7.92 6.08 -2.01
N TRP A 63 7.73 4.76 -2.13
CA TRP A 63 7.45 4.13 -3.41
C TRP A 63 6.16 4.67 -4.04
N LEU A 64 5.05 4.76 -3.29
CA LEU A 64 3.79 5.35 -3.78
C LEU A 64 3.95 6.82 -4.17
N ALA A 65 4.64 7.62 -3.36
CA ALA A 65 4.90 9.03 -3.64
C ALA A 65 5.69 9.21 -4.94
N SER A 66 6.66 8.31 -5.21
CA SER A 66 7.43 8.32 -6.47
C SER A 66 6.59 8.02 -7.72
N ARG A 67 5.37 7.48 -7.57
CA ARG A 67 4.44 7.21 -8.67
C ARG A 67 3.59 8.42 -9.04
N GLN A 68 3.65 9.49 -8.26
CA GLN A 68 2.92 10.72 -8.56
C GLN A 68 3.46 11.34 -9.86
N ARG A 69 2.55 11.57 -10.81
CA ARG A 69 2.82 12.26 -12.07
C ARG A 69 2.93 13.77 -11.84
N ALA A 70 3.43 14.49 -12.85
CA ALA A 70 3.57 15.95 -12.81
C ALA A 70 2.25 16.72 -12.64
N ASP A 71 1.12 16.11 -13.03
CA ASP A 71 -0.23 16.63 -12.84
C ASP A 71 -0.81 16.30 -11.44
N GLY A 72 -0.04 15.61 -10.59
CA GLY A 72 -0.43 15.20 -9.25
C GLY A 72 -1.18 13.88 -9.17
N ALA A 73 -1.55 13.27 -10.30
CA ALA A 73 -2.26 12.01 -10.35
C ALA A 73 -1.33 10.83 -10.00
N ILE A 74 -1.86 9.84 -9.30
CA ILE A 74 -1.18 8.58 -8.98
C ILE A 74 -1.94 7.45 -9.71
N PRO A 75 -1.49 7.05 -10.92
CA PRO A 75 -2.18 6.04 -11.72
C PRO A 75 -1.87 4.63 -11.24
N GLU A 76 -2.78 3.69 -11.53
CA GLU A 76 -2.51 2.27 -11.30
C GLU A 76 -1.43 1.76 -12.28
N SER A 77 -0.46 1.03 -11.75
CA SER A 77 0.65 0.48 -12.51
C SER A 77 0.38 -0.93 -13.02
N ASN A 78 -0.17 -1.80 -12.17
CA ASN A 78 -0.38 -3.22 -12.45
C ASN A 78 -1.63 -3.69 -11.70
N PRO A 79 -2.82 -3.48 -12.27
CA PRO A 79 -4.07 -3.78 -11.58
C PRO A 79 -4.14 -5.26 -11.24
N VAL A 80 -4.74 -5.58 -10.10
CA VAL A 80 -4.99 -6.97 -9.75
C VAL A 80 -6.04 -7.50 -10.72
N SER A 81 -5.76 -8.64 -11.35
CA SER A 81 -6.63 -9.22 -12.39
C SER A 81 -8.05 -9.56 -11.88
N ASN A 82 -8.24 -9.57 -10.56
CA ASN A 82 -9.53 -9.78 -9.92
C ASN A 82 -10.22 -8.43 -9.60
N LYS A 83 -11.03 -7.95 -10.54
CA LYS A 83 -11.79 -6.69 -10.44
C LYS A 83 -12.70 -6.58 -9.19
N GLY A 84 -13.01 -7.68 -8.53
CA GLY A 84 -13.76 -7.67 -7.26
C GLY A 84 -12.94 -7.20 -6.05
N MET A 85 -11.60 -7.24 -6.14
CA MET A 85 -10.71 -6.87 -5.04
C MET A 85 -10.43 -5.37 -5.01
N ASP A 86 -10.26 -4.75 -6.18
CA ASP A 86 -9.83 -3.35 -6.30
C ASP A 86 -10.96 -2.33 -6.04
N GLY A 87 -12.15 -2.79 -5.65
CA GLY A 87 -13.26 -1.93 -5.22
C GLY A 87 -13.79 -0.98 -6.31
N ASP A 88 -13.67 -1.37 -7.58
CA ASP A 88 -14.03 -0.55 -8.76
C ASP A 88 -13.22 0.76 -8.88
N ILE A 89 -11.95 0.75 -8.47
CA ILE A 89 -11.04 1.85 -8.77
C ILE A 89 -10.70 1.81 -10.25
N ASN A 90 -11.46 2.60 -11.02
CA ASN A 90 -11.45 2.61 -12.48
C ASN A 90 -10.91 3.91 -13.10
N SER A 91 -10.44 4.86 -12.28
CA SER A 91 -9.94 6.16 -12.74
C SER A 91 -8.73 6.65 -11.95
N ASP A 92 -7.92 7.51 -12.56
CA ASP A 92 -6.79 8.18 -11.89
C ASP A 92 -7.26 8.97 -10.67
N ILE A 93 -8.48 9.53 -10.70
CA ILE A 93 -9.05 10.30 -9.59
C ILE A 93 -9.33 9.39 -8.40
N THR A 94 -10.03 8.27 -8.63
CA THR A 94 -10.39 7.32 -7.57
C THR A 94 -9.13 6.64 -7.01
N MET A 95 -8.14 6.35 -7.84
CA MET A 95 -6.86 5.81 -7.38
C MET A 95 -6.08 6.83 -6.54
N THR A 96 -5.96 8.06 -7.02
CA THR A 96 -5.25 9.13 -6.28
C THR A 96 -5.92 9.40 -4.94
N ALA A 97 -7.26 9.51 -4.90
CA ALA A 97 -8.01 9.70 -3.67
C ALA A 97 -7.81 8.53 -2.69
N TYR A 98 -7.74 7.30 -3.20
CA TYR A 98 -7.48 6.12 -2.39
C TYR A 98 -6.07 6.15 -1.75
N VAL A 99 -5.04 6.45 -2.55
CA VAL A 99 -3.65 6.56 -2.08
C VAL A 99 -3.50 7.68 -1.05
N VAL A 100 -4.09 8.85 -1.30
CA VAL A 100 -4.08 9.97 -0.35
C VAL A 100 -4.79 9.59 0.96
N THR A 101 -5.90 8.87 0.88
CA THR A 101 -6.60 8.37 2.08
C THR A 101 -5.69 7.45 2.90
N ALA A 102 -4.95 6.54 2.24
CA ALA A 102 -3.98 5.68 2.91
C ALA A 102 -2.88 6.48 3.62
N PHE A 103 -2.35 7.53 2.98
CA PHE A 103 -1.35 8.42 3.60
C PHE A 103 -1.91 9.15 4.83
N LEU A 104 -3.15 9.65 4.76
CA LEU A 104 -3.79 10.34 5.86
C LEU A 104 -4.08 9.41 7.05
N GLU A 105 -4.48 8.17 6.79
CA GLU A 105 -4.74 7.18 7.85
C GLU A 105 -3.46 6.74 8.57
N CYS A 106 -2.32 6.74 7.86
CA CYS A 106 -1.00 6.48 8.41
C CYS A 106 -0.40 7.65 9.20
N LYS A 107 -0.86 8.90 8.97
CA LYS A 107 -0.29 10.11 9.58
C LYS A 107 1.24 10.17 9.52
N SER A 108 1.81 9.92 8.33
CA SER A 108 3.23 10.17 8.03
C SER A 108 3.45 11.42 7.17
N PHE A 109 2.40 12.18 6.83
CA PHE A 109 2.53 13.46 6.14
C PHE A 109 2.54 14.62 7.14
N THR A 110 3.66 14.79 7.84
CA THR A 110 4.03 16.11 8.40
C THR A 110 4.65 16.92 7.28
N ALA A 111 3.94 17.98 6.90
CA ALA A 111 4.49 19.09 6.14
C ALA A 111 5.56 19.84 6.94
#